data_AF-A0A8B6F135-F1
#
_entry.id   AF-A0A8B6F135-F1
#
_cell.length_a   1.000
_cell.length_b   1.000
_cell.length_c   1.000
_cell.angle_alpha   90.00
_cell.angle_beta   90.00
_cell.angle_gamma   90.00
#
_symmetry.space_group_name_H-M   'P 1'
#
loop_
_entity.id
_entity.type
_entity.pdbx_description
1 polymer ?
#
loop_
_entity_poly.entity_id
_entity_poly.type
_entity_poly.pdbx_seq_one_letter_code
_entity_poly.pdbx_strand_id
1 'polypeptide(L)'
;MVSVTERRLSKLLDTLNRIIHKIGKGEIHVSARFLASIIGQIISMQGAVGPVVRLRTRSMYESILYKASENANVLCNSRSLDEIIFWKENIEKMNGRELHIVEQYSSVVYTDASGKGYGGYLVKAIDEEIMGSWNDGEKLKSSTWRELEAVYRVLQSISMSLKGQTVKWHTDNQNVVNIIKKGSKKSDLQNITIKIAMM
;
A
#
# COMPACT_ATOMS: atom_id res chain seq x y z
N MET A 1 -4.73 21.63 -0.26
CA MET A 1 -3.96 20.53 0.36
C MET A 1 -4.65 20.15 1.67
N VAL A 2 -4.90 18.85 1.88
CA VAL A 2 -5.44 18.32 3.15
C VAL A 2 -4.31 17.69 3.92
N SER A 3 -4.16 18.08 5.19
CA SER A 3 -3.17 17.53 6.11
C SER A 3 -3.81 17.13 7.44
N VAL A 4 -3.17 16.18 8.12
CA VAL A 4 -3.45 15.79 9.49
C VAL A 4 -2.89 16.86 10.42
N THR A 5 -3.66 17.23 11.45
CA THR A 5 -3.21 18.18 12.46
C THR A 5 -2.10 17.60 13.33
N GLU A 6 -1.18 18.44 13.81
CA GLU A 6 -0.07 18.03 14.69
C GLU A 6 -0.56 17.28 15.93
N ARG A 7 -1.65 17.75 16.55
CA ARG A 7 -2.27 17.07 17.69
C ARG A 7 -2.64 15.62 17.39
N ARG A 8 -3.18 15.34 16.19
CA ARG A 8 -3.56 13.97 15.80
C ARG A 8 -2.35 13.12 15.45
N LEU A 9 -1.32 13.71 14.82
CA LEU A 9 -0.06 13.03 14.55
C LEU A 9 0.68 12.64 15.83
N SER A 10 0.88 13.60 16.75
CA SER A 10 1.52 13.37 18.05
C SER A 10 0.80 12.27 18.83
N LYS A 11 -0.54 12.31 18.89
CA LYS A 11 -1.33 11.25 19.55
C LYS A 11 -1.09 9.86 18.94
N LEU A 12 -1.02 9.77 17.62
CA LEU A 12 -0.75 8.50 16.93
C LEU A 12 0.67 8.02 17.22
N LEU A 13 1.68 8.89 17.09
CA LEU A 13 3.09 8.58 17.35
C LEU A 13 3.29 8.11 18.80
N ASP A 14 2.67 8.77 19.77
CA ASP A 14 2.70 8.33 21.18
C ASP A 14 2.10 6.93 21.35
N THR A 15 0.96 6.67 20.68
CA THR A 15 0.31 5.36 20.73
C THR A 15 1.19 4.27 20.07
N LEU A 16 1.84 4.57 18.95
CA LEU A 16 2.76 3.69 18.24
C LEU A 16 4.01 3.39 19.08
N ASN A 17 4.61 4.40 19.72
CA ASN A 17 5.75 4.22 20.61
C ASN A 17 5.41 3.31 21.80
N ARG A 18 4.20 3.45 22.37
CA ARG A 18 3.74 2.59 23.47
C ARG A 18 3.62 1.12 23.06
N ILE A 19 3.06 0.82 21.89
CA ILE A 19 2.94 -0.57 21.44
C ILE A 19 4.31 -1.18 21.08
N ILE A 20 5.19 -0.40 20.45
CA ILE A 20 6.55 -0.83 20.11
C ILE A 20 7.35 -1.16 21.38
N HIS A 21 7.26 -0.30 22.40
CA HIS A 21 7.93 -0.53 23.69
C HIS A 21 7.45 -1.81 24.37
N LYS A 22 6.13 -2.08 24.36
CA LYS A 22 5.56 -3.33 24.89
C LYS A 22 6.11 -4.56 24.17
N ILE A 23 6.05 -4.54 22.84
CA ILE A 23 6.53 -5.65 22.01
C ILE A 23 8.04 -5.86 22.21
N GLY A 24 8.82 -4.79 22.33
CA GLY A 24 10.26 -4.85 22.61
C GLY A 24 10.62 -5.46 23.97
N LYS A 25 9.69 -5.46 24.93
CA LYS A 25 9.80 -6.17 26.21
C LYS A 25 9.33 -7.63 26.17
N GLY A 26 8.89 -8.11 25.01
CA GLY A 26 8.33 -9.45 24.84
C GLY A 26 6.82 -9.55 25.00
N GLU A 27 6.10 -8.45 25.28
CA GLU A 27 4.64 -8.42 25.35
C GLU A 27 4.02 -8.39 23.94
N ILE A 28 4.06 -9.52 23.23
CA ILE A 28 3.54 -9.65 21.85
C ILE A 28 2.00 -9.74 21.78
N HIS A 29 1.34 -9.92 22.92
CA HIS A 29 -0.12 -9.93 23.04
C HIS A 29 -0.61 -8.59 23.57
N VAL A 30 -1.52 -7.95 22.84
CA VAL A 30 -2.11 -6.66 23.21
C VAL A 30 -3.63 -6.74 23.21
N SER A 31 -4.31 -5.88 23.96
CA SER A 31 -5.77 -5.88 23.91
C SER A 31 -6.27 -5.45 22.53
N ALA A 32 -7.32 -6.12 22.05
CA ALA A 32 -7.90 -5.83 20.75
C ALA A 32 -8.38 -4.37 20.64
N ARG A 33 -8.88 -3.80 21.75
CA ARG A 33 -9.25 -2.37 21.86
C ARG A 33 -8.06 -1.45 21.64
N PHE A 34 -6.89 -1.79 22.17
CA PHE A 34 -5.69 -0.98 21.97
C PHE A 34 -5.23 -0.99 20.51
N LEU A 35 -5.18 -2.17 19.89
CA LEU A 35 -4.83 -2.30 18.48
C LEU A 35 -5.87 -1.62 17.56
N ALA A 36 -7.16 -1.77 17.87
CA ALA A 36 -8.25 -1.10 17.15
C ALA A 36 -8.16 0.44 17.25
N SER A 37 -7.69 0.98 18.37
CA SER A 37 -7.45 2.42 18.52
C SER A 37 -6.37 2.93 17.58
N ILE A 38 -5.26 2.18 17.41
CA ILE A 38 -4.20 2.53 16.46
C ILE A 38 -4.74 2.54 15.04
N ILE A 39 -5.42 1.45 14.66
CA ILE A 39 -6.06 1.30 13.35
C ILE A 39 -7.03 2.47 13.07
N GLY A 40 -7.91 2.79 14.02
CA GLY A 40 -8.89 3.86 13.87
C GLY A 40 -8.25 5.24 13.72
N GLN A 41 -7.16 5.50 14.45
CA GLN A 41 -6.38 6.73 14.29
C GLN A 41 -5.81 6.84 12.87
N ILE A 42 -5.18 5.78 12.35
CA ILE A 42 -4.62 5.76 10.99
C ILE A 42 -5.72 5.92 9.93
N ILE A 43 -6.83 5.17 10.04
CA ILE A 43 -7.94 5.23 9.08
C ILE A 43 -8.56 6.62 9.02
N SER A 44 -8.72 7.27 10.18
CA SER A 44 -9.24 8.64 10.24
C SER A 44 -8.37 9.66 9.49
N MET A 45 -7.12 9.31 9.15
CA MET A 45 -6.16 10.14 8.41
C MET A 45 -6.10 9.81 6.92
N GLN A 46 -6.87 8.82 6.42
CA GLN A 46 -6.84 8.36 5.02
C GLN A 46 -7.02 9.50 3.99
N GLY A 47 -7.82 10.52 4.29
CA GLY A 47 -8.00 11.67 3.40
C GLY A 47 -6.70 12.46 3.14
N ALA A 48 -5.84 12.58 4.16
CA ALA A 48 -4.59 13.32 4.10
C ALA A 48 -3.37 12.46 3.70
N VAL A 49 -3.43 11.15 3.98
CA VAL A 49 -2.30 10.21 3.81
C VAL A 49 -2.46 9.35 2.55
N GLY A 50 -3.69 9.18 2.06
CA GLY A 50 -3.98 8.44 0.85
C GLY A 50 -4.29 6.95 1.04
N PRO A 51 -4.43 6.21 -0.08
CA PRO A 51 -5.01 4.86 -0.10
C PRO A 51 -4.13 3.79 0.56
N VAL A 52 -2.83 4.04 0.70
CA VAL A 52 -1.85 3.21 1.42
C VAL A 52 -2.29 2.86 2.84
N VAL A 53 -3.13 3.68 3.46
CA VAL A 53 -3.76 3.40 4.75
C VAL A 53 -4.40 2.01 4.77
N ARG A 54 -5.17 1.64 3.75
CA ARG A 54 -5.84 0.33 3.69
C ARG A 54 -4.84 -0.82 3.51
N LEU A 55 -3.74 -0.56 2.80
CA LEU A 55 -2.71 -1.56 2.52
C LEU A 55 -1.85 -1.86 3.76
N ARG A 56 -1.59 -0.84 4.58
CA ARG A 56 -0.69 -0.92 5.75
C ARG A 56 -1.43 -0.96 7.09
N THR A 57 -2.71 -1.31 7.11
CA THR A 57 -3.43 -1.65 8.35
C THR A 57 -4.07 -3.03 8.28
N ARG A 58 -3.77 -3.81 7.24
CA ARG A 58 -4.50 -5.02 6.89
C ARG A 58 -4.15 -6.16 7.84
N SER A 59 -2.88 -6.32 8.19
CA SER A 59 -2.44 -7.32 9.16
C SER A 59 -2.94 -7.00 10.56
N MET A 60 -2.86 -5.72 10.97
CA MET A 60 -3.44 -5.29 12.25
C MET A 60 -4.95 -5.55 12.29
N TYR A 61 -5.67 -5.32 11.18
CA TYR A 61 -7.10 -5.62 11.09
C TYR A 61 -7.38 -7.13 11.20
N GLU A 62 -6.56 -7.96 10.57
CA GLU A 62 -6.69 -9.42 10.64
C GLU A 62 -6.52 -9.93 12.08
N SER A 63 -5.54 -9.39 12.83
CA SER A 63 -5.34 -9.70 14.24
C SER A 63 -6.58 -9.41 15.11
N ILE A 64 -7.38 -8.38 14.79
CA ILE A 64 -8.60 -8.04 15.55
C ILE A 64 -9.88 -8.67 15.01
N LEU A 65 -9.87 -9.24 13.79
CA LEU A 65 -11.08 -9.77 13.16
C LEU A 65 -11.62 -11.01 13.90
N TYR A 66 -10.71 -11.82 14.43
CA TYR A 66 -11.02 -13.07 15.12
C TYR A 66 -11.00 -12.96 16.65
N LYS A 67 -11.08 -11.73 17.19
CA LYS A 67 -11.08 -11.51 18.64
C LYS A 67 -12.35 -12.07 19.30
N ALA A 68 -12.18 -12.63 20.50
CA ALA A 68 -13.32 -13.10 21.31
C ALA A 68 -14.13 -11.94 21.93
N SER A 69 -13.48 -10.82 22.25
CA SER A 69 -14.12 -9.61 22.78
C SER A 69 -13.23 -8.38 22.51
N GLU A 70 -13.74 -7.18 22.80
CA GLU A 70 -12.94 -5.95 22.67
C GLU A 70 -11.73 -5.92 23.59
N ASN A 71 -11.82 -6.55 24.76
CA ASN A 71 -10.74 -6.58 25.74
C ASN A 71 -9.88 -7.85 25.64
N ALA A 72 -10.22 -8.76 24.72
CA ALA A 72 -9.43 -9.95 24.49
C ALA A 72 -8.02 -9.59 24.01
N ASN A 73 -7.05 -10.36 24.45
CA ASN A 73 -5.68 -10.25 23.94
C ASN A 73 -5.60 -10.84 22.54
N VAL A 74 -4.96 -10.11 21.64
CA VAL A 74 -4.69 -10.52 20.26
C VAL A 74 -3.20 -10.52 20.01
N LEU A 75 -2.75 -11.46 19.19
CA LEU A 75 -1.35 -11.56 18.81
C LEU A 75 -0.98 -10.45 17.82
N CYS A 76 0.01 -9.64 18.19
CA CYS A 76 0.71 -8.77 17.26
C CYS A 76 1.82 -9.58 16.58
N ASN A 77 1.46 -10.24 15.47
CA ASN A 77 2.42 -11.01 14.68
C ASN A 77 3.46 -10.11 13.98
N SER A 78 4.44 -10.72 13.32
CA SER A 78 5.52 -9.99 12.62
C SER A 78 5.02 -9.02 11.55
N ARG A 79 3.92 -9.34 10.85
CA ARG A 79 3.33 -8.46 9.83
C ARG A 79 2.62 -7.26 10.44
N SER A 80 1.92 -7.45 11.57
CA SER A 80 1.30 -6.35 12.30
C SER A 80 2.36 -5.42 12.90
N LEU A 81 3.48 -5.99 13.37
CA LEU A 81 4.63 -5.20 13.81
C LEU A 81 5.27 -4.39 12.68
N ASP A 82 5.45 -4.99 11.49
CA ASP A 82 5.93 -4.28 10.29
C ASP A 82 5.03 -3.08 9.95
N GLU A 83 3.70 -3.25 9.98
CA GLU A 83 2.75 -2.16 9.76
C GLU A 83 2.89 -1.06 10.82
N ILE A 84 3.02 -1.42 12.10
CA ILE A 84 3.21 -0.46 13.21
C ILE A 84 4.49 0.35 13.02
N ILE A 85 5.60 -0.31 12.68
CA ILE A 85 6.90 0.33 12.45
C ILE A 85 6.81 1.27 11.25
N PHE A 86 6.20 0.81 10.16
CA PHE A 86 6.00 1.63 8.97
C PHE A 86 5.25 2.93 9.28
N TRP A 87 4.16 2.88 10.03
CA TRP A 87 3.43 4.08 10.37
C TRP A 87 4.24 5.04 11.22
N LYS A 88 5.03 4.52 12.16
CA LYS A 88 5.93 5.35 12.97
C LYS A 88 6.95 6.07 12.10
N GLU A 89 7.51 5.41 11.10
CA GLU A 89 8.62 5.95 10.29
C GLU A 89 8.19 6.87 9.14
N ASN A 90 6.92 6.78 8.72
CA ASN A 90 6.46 7.39 7.47
C ASN A 90 5.26 8.32 7.60
N ILE A 91 4.47 8.28 8.68
CA ILE A 91 3.21 9.05 8.77
C ILE A 91 3.43 10.56 8.56
N GLU A 92 4.52 11.12 9.09
CA GLU A 92 4.83 12.55 8.95
C GLU A 92 5.22 12.90 7.51
N LYS A 93 6.02 12.06 6.86
CA LYS A 93 6.47 12.25 5.46
C LYS A 93 5.31 12.13 4.47
N MET A 94 4.31 11.32 4.81
CA MET A 94 3.13 11.07 3.99
C MET A 94 1.98 12.03 4.32
N ASN A 95 2.16 12.94 5.28
CA ASN A 95 1.14 13.90 5.64
C ASN A 95 1.10 15.04 4.62
N GLY A 96 -0.06 15.25 4.01
CA GLY A 96 -0.27 16.34 3.07
C GLY A 96 -0.57 15.77 1.69
N ARG A 97 -1.81 15.95 1.27
CA ARG A 97 -2.27 15.53 -0.05
C ARG A 97 -2.91 16.69 -0.79
N GLU A 98 -2.55 16.85 -2.04
CA GLU A 98 -3.20 17.82 -2.92
C GLU A 98 -4.65 17.40 -3.19
N LEU A 99 -5.54 18.39 -3.24
CA LEU A 99 -6.93 18.19 -3.66
C LEU A 99 -7.00 18.52 -5.14
N HIS A 100 -7.15 17.52 -5.98
CA HIS A 100 -7.44 17.74 -7.39
C HIS A 100 -8.96 17.88 -7.54
N ILE A 101 -9.41 19.08 -7.93
CA ILE A 101 -10.84 19.42 -8.10
C ILE A 101 -11.36 18.93 -9.46
N VAL A 102 -10.47 18.60 -10.40
CA VAL A 102 -10.80 18.11 -11.74
C VAL A 102 -9.92 16.90 -12.05
N GLU A 103 -10.50 15.83 -12.60
CA GLU A 103 -9.77 14.67 -13.13
C GLU A 103 -9.05 15.07 -14.43
N GLN A 104 -7.91 15.74 -14.30
CA GLN A 104 -6.99 15.94 -15.41
C GLN A 104 -5.85 14.93 -15.28
N TYR A 105 -5.83 13.97 -16.19
CA TYR A 105 -4.71 13.04 -16.31
C TYR A 105 -3.68 13.66 -17.25
N SER A 106 -2.45 13.81 -16.77
CA SER A 106 -1.34 14.33 -17.57
C SER A 106 -0.61 13.22 -18.33
N SER A 107 -0.83 11.95 -17.95
CA SER A 107 -0.28 10.77 -18.62
C SER A 107 -1.26 9.60 -18.58
N VAL A 108 -1.27 8.79 -19.63
CA VAL A 108 -2.03 7.53 -19.72
C VAL A 108 -1.06 6.39 -19.98
N VAL A 109 -1.14 5.33 -19.16
CA VAL A 109 -0.29 4.15 -19.27
C VAL A 109 -1.16 2.91 -19.42
N TYR A 110 -0.75 2.03 -20.32
CA TYR A 110 -1.33 0.70 -20.51
C TYR A 110 -0.29 -0.35 -20.12
N THR A 111 -0.73 -1.42 -19.48
CA THR A 111 0.11 -2.59 -19.22
C THR A 111 -0.61 -3.88 -19.49
N ASP A 112 0.17 -4.87 -19.92
CA ASP A 112 -0.27 -6.24 -20.15
C ASP A 112 0.85 -7.23 -19.77
N ALA A 113 0.47 -8.45 -19.40
CA ALA A 113 1.40 -9.51 -19.05
C ALA A 113 1.01 -10.86 -19.67
N SER A 114 1.96 -11.45 -20.39
CA SER A 114 1.82 -12.79 -20.95
C SER A 114 2.52 -13.86 -20.09
N GLY A 115 2.45 -15.12 -20.53
CA GLY A 115 3.23 -16.23 -19.98
C GLY A 115 4.75 -16.06 -20.09
N LYS A 116 5.22 -15.18 -20.97
CA LYS A 116 6.65 -15.06 -21.32
C LYS A 116 7.27 -13.75 -20.85
N GLY A 117 6.49 -12.67 -20.79
CA GLY A 117 6.97 -11.34 -20.44
C GLY A 117 5.85 -10.35 -20.17
N TYR A 118 6.20 -9.08 -20.07
CA TYR A 118 5.30 -7.95 -19.84
C TYR A 118 5.57 -6.83 -20.83
N GLY A 119 4.55 -5.99 -21.01
CA GLY A 119 4.58 -4.78 -21.80
C GLY A 119 3.95 -3.60 -21.08
N GLY A 120 4.43 -2.41 -21.40
CA GLY A 120 3.89 -1.14 -21.00
C GLY A 120 3.92 -0.15 -22.15
N TYR A 121 2.90 0.70 -22.25
CA TYR A 121 2.82 1.74 -23.26
C TYR A 121 2.36 3.03 -22.61
N LEU A 122 3.21 4.05 -22.67
CA LEU A 122 2.96 5.38 -22.12
C LEU A 122 2.62 6.33 -23.26
N VAL A 123 1.39 6.83 -23.25
CA VAL A 123 0.87 7.78 -24.24
C VAL A 123 1.39 9.18 -23.92
N LYS A 124 2.16 9.75 -24.85
CA LYS A 124 2.80 11.06 -24.75
C LYS A 124 2.85 11.74 -26.12
N ALA A 125 3.49 12.91 -26.22
CA ALA A 125 3.82 13.52 -27.51
C ALA A 125 4.79 12.64 -28.34
N ILE A 126 5.67 11.91 -27.66
CA ILE A 126 6.46 10.82 -28.22
C ILE A 126 6.17 9.61 -27.34
N ASP A 127 5.57 8.59 -27.93
CA ASP A 127 5.19 7.39 -27.19
C ASP A 127 6.42 6.62 -26.71
N GLU A 128 6.30 6.05 -25.50
CA GLU A 128 7.35 5.22 -24.90
C GLU A 128 6.81 3.80 -24.70
N GLU A 129 7.48 2.82 -25.33
CA GLU A 129 7.21 1.39 -25.15
C GLU A 129 8.20 0.79 -24.15
N ILE A 130 7.67 -0.01 -23.23
CA ILE A 130 8.42 -0.72 -22.20
C ILE A 130 8.13 -2.20 -22.38
N MET A 131 9.17 -3.02 -22.41
CA MET A 131 9.02 -4.47 -22.47
C MET A 131 10.09 -5.19 -21.68
N GLY A 132 9.74 -6.37 -21.19
CA GLY A 132 10.68 -7.24 -20.51
C GLY A 132 10.20 -8.69 -20.48
N SER A 133 11.12 -9.58 -20.15
CA SER A 133 10.85 -11.02 -20.05
C SER A 133 10.83 -11.48 -18.60
N TRP A 134 10.08 -12.54 -18.34
CA TRP A 134 10.08 -13.24 -17.06
C TRP A 134 11.26 -14.21 -16.96
N ASN A 135 11.86 -14.33 -15.78
CA ASN A 135 12.72 -15.47 -15.49
C ASN A 135 11.88 -16.75 -15.29
N ASP A 136 12.53 -17.91 -15.22
CA ASP A 136 11.82 -19.19 -15.17
C ASP A 136 10.93 -19.36 -13.93
N GLY A 137 11.32 -18.79 -12.79
CA GLY A 137 10.49 -18.78 -11.58
C GLY A 137 9.27 -17.86 -11.71
N GLU A 138 9.42 -16.73 -12.40
CA GLU A 138 8.36 -15.74 -12.65
C GLU A 138 7.33 -16.24 -13.66
N LYS A 139 7.77 -16.99 -14.68
CA LYS A 139 6.86 -17.64 -15.65
C LYS A 139 5.87 -18.58 -14.95
N LEU A 140 6.32 -19.24 -13.88
CA LEU A 140 5.50 -20.17 -13.07
C LEU A 140 4.51 -19.46 -12.14
N LYS A 141 4.59 -18.14 -11.99
CA LYS A 141 3.64 -17.38 -11.16
C LYS A 141 2.28 -17.28 -11.86
N SER A 142 1.25 -17.10 -11.04
CA SER A 142 -0.12 -16.91 -11.52
C SER A 142 -0.23 -15.70 -12.46
N SER A 143 -1.18 -15.73 -13.40
CA SER A 143 -1.43 -14.58 -14.30
C SER A 143 -1.62 -13.28 -13.51
N THR A 144 -2.44 -13.26 -12.45
CA THR A 144 -2.63 -12.06 -11.61
C THR A 144 -1.33 -11.51 -11.00
N TRP A 145 -0.39 -12.40 -10.64
CA TRP A 145 0.91 -11.97 -10.13
C TRP A 145 1.72 -11.30 -11.24
N ARG A 146 1.77 -11.90 -12.43
CA ARG A 146 2.52 -11.37 -13.58
C ARG A 146 1.96 -10.02 -14.04
N GLU A 147 0.64 -9.87 -14.04
CA GLU A 147 -0.05 -8.62 -14.36
C GLU A 147 0.26 -7.51 -13.35
N LEU A 148 0.19 -7.82 -12.05
CA LEU A 148 0.52 -6.86 -11.00
C LEU A 148 2.01 -6.48 -11.01
N GLU A 149 2.90 -7.44 -11.26
CA GLU A 149 4.33 -7.21 -11.39
C GLU A 149 4.66 -6.39 -12.66
N ALA A 150 3.93 -6.59 -13.75
CA ALA A 150 4.04 -5.76 -14.96
C ALA A 150 3.72 -4.29 -14.65
N VAL A 151 2.65 -4.02 -13.90
CA VAL A 151 2.35 -2.66 -13.42
C VAL A 151 3.53 -2.08 -12.65
N TYR A 152 4.08 -2.85 -11.70
CA TYR A 152 5.21 -2.39 -10.88
C TYR A 152 6.46 -2.09 -11.73
N ARG A 153 6.87 -2.99 -12.62
CA ARG A 153 8.09 -2.84 -13.43
C ARG A 153 7.97 -1.72 -14.45
N VAL A 154 6.81 -1.60 -15.09
CA VAL A 154 6.54 -0.49 -16.02
C VAL A 154 6.52 0.83 -15.27
N LEU A 155 5.87 0.90 -14.10
CA LEU A 155 5.87 2.13 -13.29
C LEU A 155 7.31 2.48 -12.88
N GLN A 156 8.13 1.49 -12.54
CA GLN A 156 9.51 1.70 -12.13
C GLN A 156 10.36 2.30 -13.26
N SER A 157 10.23 1.80 -14.49
CA SER A 157 11.02 2.27 -15.63
C SER A 157 10.70 3.71 -16.03
N ILE A 158 9.46 4.16 -15.84
CA ILE A 158 9.00 5.52 -16.22
C ILE A 158 8.76 6.44 -15.02
N SER A 159 9.10 6.01 -13.80
CA SER A 159 8.82 6.73 -12.55
C SER A 159 9.34 8.17 -12.54
N MET A 160 10.56 8.39 -13.02
CA MET A 160 11.14 9.74 -13.13
C MET A 160 10.35 10.63 -14.09
N SER A 161 9.90 10.08 -15.22
CA SER A 161 9.11 10.80 -16.21
C SER A 161 7.70 11.15 -15.69
N LEU A 162 7.16 10.36 -14.77
CA LEU A 162 5.82 10.55 -14.19
C LEU A 162 5.83 11.37 -12.88
N LYS A 163 6.99 11.83 -12.42
CA LYS A 163 7.07 12.55 -11.14
C LYS A 163 6.23 13.83 -11.18
N GLY A 164 5.32 13.99 -10.21
CA GLY A 164 4.41 15.13 -10.11
C GLY A 164 3.23 15.09 -11.08
N GLN A 165 3.07 14.00 -11.84
CA GLN A 165 1.99 13.83 -12.81
C GLN A 165 0.82 13.04 -12.21
N THR A 166 -0.39 13.31 -12.73
CA THR A 166 -1.57 12.48 -12.46
C THR A 166 -1.69 11.45 -13.58
N VAL A 167 -1.60 10.17 -13.22
CA VAL A 167 -1.47 9.09 -14.18
C VAL A 167 -2.75 8.25 -14.21
N LYS A 168 -3.29 8.03 -15.40
CA LYS A 168 -4.35 7.05 -15.63
C LYS A 168 -3.73 5.73 -16.05
N TRP A 169 -3.98 4.68 -15.28
CA TRP A 169 -3.43 3.36 -15.56
C TRP A 169 -4.51 2.39 -16.08
N HIS A 170 -4.22 1.73 -17.19
CA HIS A 170 -5.07 0.75 -17.84
C HIS A 170 -4.45 -0.65 -17.78
N THR A 171 -5.27 -1.61 -17.38
CA THR A 171 -5.00 -3.05 -17.41
C THR A 171 -6.35 -3.74 -17.64
N ASP A 172 -6.34 -4.87 -18.33
CA ASP A 172 -7.53 -5.70 -18.55
C ASP A 172 -7.85 -6.60 -17.32
N ASN A 173 -6.92 -6.73 -16.38
CA ASN A 173 -7.07 -7.60 -15.22
C ASN A 173 -7.79 -6.91 -14.04
N GLN A 174 -9.09 -7.17 -13.89
CA GLN A 174 -9.89 -6.63 -12.78
C GLN A 174 -9.40 -7.02 -11.38
N ASN A 175 -8.68 -8.15 -11.24
CA ASN A 175 -8.08 -8.52 -9.96
C ASN A 175 -6.96 -7.54 -9.59
N VAL A 176 -6.14 -7.12 -10.54
CA VAL A 176 -5.08 -6.12 -10.32
C VAL A 176 -5.67 -4.80 -9.83
N VAL A 177 -6.73 -4.32 -10.49
CA VAL A 177 -7.44 -3.09 -10.07
C VAL A 177 -7.94 -3.20 -8.63
N ASN A 178 -8.55 -4.33 -8.26
CA ASN A 178 -9.04 -4.56 -6.91
C ASN A 178 -7.92 -4.65 -5.88
N ILE A 179 -6.84 -5.36 -6.21
CA ILE A 179 -5.68 -5.54 -5.35
C ILE A 179 -4.99 -4.21 -5.09
N ILE A 180 -4.76 -3.37 -6.10
CA ILE A 180 -4.15 -2.04 -5.91
C ILE A 180 -5.00 -1.17 -4.98
N LYS A 181 -6.34 -1.24 -5.09
CA LYS A 181 -7.25 -0.44 -4.27
C LYS A 181 -7.43 -0.95 -2.83
N LYS A 182 -7.34 -2.27 -2.60
CA LYS A 182 -7.79 -2.91 -1.34
C LYS A 182 -6.76 -3.83 -0.69
N GLY A 183 -5.67 -4.14 -1.38
CA GLY A 183 -4.68 -5.14 -0.99
C GLY A 183 -5.11 -6.58 -1.28
N SER A 184 -4.23 -7.52 -0.92
CA SER A 184 -4.42 -8.96 -1.10
C SER A 184 -4.17 -9.73 0.21
N LYS A 185 -4.78 -10.91 0.34
CA LYS A 185 -4.41 -11.89 1.39
C LYS A 185 -3.14 -12.66 1.02
N LYS A 186 -2.80 -12.75 -0.27
CA LYS A 186 -1.57 -13.41 -0.73
C LYS A 186 -0.42 -12.44 -0.52
N SER A 187 0.57 -12.86 0.28
CA SER A 187 1.67 -12.00 0.71
C SER A 187 2.52 -11.49 -0.45
N ASP A 188 2.74 -12.30 -1.47
CA ASP A 188 3.46 -11.90 -2.69
C ASP A 188 2.75 -10.75 -3.42
N LEU A 189 1.44 -10.86 -3.63
CA LEU A 189 0.64 -9.79 -4.24
C LEU A 189 0.56 -8.54 -3.36
N GLN A 190 0.42 -8.72 -2.04
CA GLN A 190 0.38 -7.60 -1.09
C GLN A 190 1.71 -6.82 -1.11
N ASN A 191 2.84 -7.52 -1.16
CA ASN A 191 4.16 -6.89 -1.17
C ASN A 191 4.38 -6.06 -2.44
N ILE A 192 3.99 -6.57 -3.62
CA ILE A 192 4.07 -5.79 -4.88
C ILE A 192 3.17 -4.56 -4.79
N THR A 193 1.96 -4.73 -4.26
CA THR A 193 1.00 -3.62 -4.11
C THR A 193 1.52 -2.50 -3.23
N ILE A 194 2.18 -2.85 -2.11
CA ILE A 194 2.82 -1.87 -1.23
C ILE A 194 3.93 -1.13 -1.96
N LYS A 195 4.76 -1.83 -2.76
CA LYS A 195 5.80 -1.17 -3.57
C LYS A 195 5.19 -0.15 -4.53
N ILE A 196 4.16 -0.54 -5.29
CA ILE A 196 3.45 0.36 -6.22
C ILE A 196 2.91 1.59 -5.48
N ALA A 197 2.30 1.40 -4.31
CA ALA A 197 1.68 2.50 -3.56
C ALA A 197 2.67 3.46 -2.89
N MET A 198 3.95 3.08 -2.80
CA MET A 198 5.02 3.85 -2.15
C MET A 198 5.97 4.53 -3.14
N MET A 199 5.72 4.37 -4.44
CA MET A 199 6.45 5.04 -5.52
C MET A 199 5.86 6.43 -5.80
#